data_AF-A0A1E8PQ06-F1
#
_entry.id   AF-A0A1E8PQ06-F1
#
_cell.length_a   1.000
_cell.length_b   1.000
_cell.length_c   1.000
_cell.angle_alpha   90.00
_cell.angle_beta   90.00
_cell.angle_gamma   90.00
#
_symmetry.space_group_name_H-M   'P 1'
#
loop_
_entity.id
_entity.type
_entity.pdbx_description
1 polymer ?
#
loop_
_entity_poly.entity_id
_entity_poly.type
_entity_poly.pdbx_seq_one_letter_code
_entity_poly.pdbx_strand_id
1 'polypeptide(L)'
;MNTRFSPTTGNFYPFDLAYPNGLPADVIEVNEVDFTAVLQRPPGHSFAFLDGELVISAPEPEPYAQVAQAYLDRVRSKRDQILNRLSGIGFAAVEEADQRTVQAVLVARQALLDITEAPAVLAAANADELKRAVNTAYQQIVAQAPAALLGVFPPGEL
;
A
#
# COMPACT_ATOMS: atom_id res chain seq x y z
N MET A 1 35.63 -9.61 12.99
CA MET A 1 36.45 -9.89 11.81
C MET A 1 36.61 -8.62 10.98
N ASN A 2 37.85 -8.19 10.73
CA ASN A 2 38.12 -7.13 9.76
C ASN A 2 37.97 -7.70 8.33
N THR A 3 37.51 -6.89 7.40
CA THR A 3 37.32 -7.28 6.00
C THR A 3 37.56 -6.09 5.08
N ARG A 4 37.43 -6.29 3.77
CA ARG A 4 37.40 -5.20 2.79
C ARG A 4 36.07 -5.22 2.07
N PHE A 5 35.62 -4.09 1.54
CA PHE A 5 34.40 -3.99 0.73
C PHE A 5 34.71 -3.29 -0.59
N SER A 6 34.13 -3.77 -1.70
CA SER A 6 34.18 -3.05 -2.98
C SER A 6 32.79 -2.51 -3.29
N PRO A 7 32.60 -1.18 -3.34
CA PRO A 7 31.36 -0.56 -3.78
C PRO A 7 30.95 -0.98 -5.21
N THR A 8 31.92 -1.19 -6.10
CA THR A 8 31.67 -1.57 -7.50
C THR A 8 31.13 -2.99 -7.62
N THR A 9 31.65 -3.95 -6.83
CA THR A 9 31.19 -5.34 -6.91
C THR A 9 30.10 -5.69 -5.90
N GLY A 10 29.92 -4.85 -4.87
CA GLY A 10 28.99 -5.09 -3.76
C GLY A 10 29.42 -6.23 -2.82
N ASN A 11 30.67 -6.69 -2.91
CA ASN A 11 31.16 -7.85 -2.16
C ASN A 11 32.13 -7.49 -1.04
N PHE A 12 32.13 -8.32 0.00
CA PHE A 12 33.15 -8.31 1.04
C PHE A 12 34.30 -9.26 0.70
N TYR A 13 35.52 -8.83 1.01
CA TYR A 13 36.78 -9.52 0.74
C TYR A 13 37.57 -9.70 2.05
N PRO A 14 37.31 -10.77 2.81
CA PRO A 14 38.07 -11.15 3.99
C PRO A 14 39.59 -11.05 3.85
N PHE A 15 40.29 -10.64 4.93
CA PHE A 15 41.75 -10.52 4.92
C PHE A 15 42.47 -11.88 4.90
N ASP A 16 41.83 -12.94 5.38
CA ASP A 16 42.37 -14.29 5.53
C ASP A 16 42.24 -15.15 4.26
N LEU A 17 41.64 -14.60 3.20
CA LEU A 17 41.51 -15.27 1.90
C LEU A 17 42.49 -14.70 0.86
N ALA A 18 43.05 -15.58 0.05
CA ALA A 18 43.84 -15.21 -1.12
C ALA A 18 42.93 -14.99 -2.33
N TYR A 19 43.18 -13.92 -3.09
CA TYR A 19 42.43 -13.57 -4.31
C TYR A 19 43.38 -13.63 -5.52
N PRO A 20 43.45 -14.78 -6.23
CA PRO A 20 44.44 -15.01 -7.28
C PRO A 20 44.35 -14.04 -8.46
N ASN A 21 43.14 -13.52 -8.72
CA ASN A 21 42.87 -12.56 -9.79
C ASN A 21 43.01 -11.10 -9.33
N GLY A 22 43.57 -10.88 -8.13
CA GLY A 22 43.65 -9.57 -7.50
C GLY A 22 42.36 -9.14 -6.81
N LEU A 23 42.43 -8.00 -6.12
CA LEU A 23 41.28 -7.31 -5.54
C LEU A 23 40.79 -6.21 -6.50
N PRO A 24 39.49 -5.84 -6.45
CA PRO A 24 39.02 -4.63 -7.10
C PRO A 24 39.83 -3.39 -6.67
N ALA A 25 40.00 -2.43 -7.57
CA ALA A 25 40.80 -1.22 -7.29
C ALA A 25 40.14 -0.27 -6.27
N ASP A 26 38.84 -0.43 -6.03
CA ASP A 26 38.01 0.40 -5.17
C ASP A 26 37.75 -0.24 -3.79
N VAL A 27 38.53 -1.27 -3.42
CA VAL A 27 38.39 -1.88 -2.10
C VAL A 27 38.73 -0.88 -1.00
N ILE A 28 37.85 -0.83 -0.01
CA ILE A 28 38.03 -0.07 1.23
C ILE A 28 38.13 -1.05 2.40
N GLU A 29 38.92 -0.69 3.41
CA GLU A 29 38.98 -1.47 4.65
C GLU A 29 37.74 -1.23 5.49
N VAL A 30 37.17 -2.31 6.02
CA VAL A 30 35.97 -2.29 6.85
C VAL A 30 36.33 -2.96 8.18
N ASN A 31 36.20 -2.21 9.26
CA ASN A 31 36.44 -2.74 10.60
C ASN A 31 35.30 -3.69 11.02
N GLU A 32 35.54 -4.48 12.07
CA GLU A 32 34.57 -5.44 12.59
C GLU A 32 33.23 -4.84 13.02
N VAL A 33 33.24 -3.62 13.54
CA VAL A 33 32.03 -2.94 14.02
C VAL A 33 31.12 -2.61 12.84
N ASP A 34 31.66 -2.01 11.79
CA ASP A 34 30.91 -1.64 10.58
C ASP A 34 30.46 -2.89 9.82
N PHE A 35 31.30 -3.92 9.72
CA PHE A 35 30.91 -5.18 9.10
C PHE A 35 29.72 -5.82 9.82
N THR A 36 29.77 -5.83 11.17
CA THR A 36 28.67 -6.35 12.00
C THR A 36 27.41 -5.51 11.84
N ALA A 37 27.52 -4.19 11.81
CA ALA A 37 26.39 -3.27 11.58
C ALA A 37 25.74 -3.49 10.21
N VAL A 38 26.52 -3.75 9.15
CA VAL A 38 25.99 -4.10 7.83
C VAL A 38 25.18 -5.40 7.86
N LEU A 39 25.67 -6.42 8.57
CA LEU A 39 24.99 -7.71 8.69
C LEU A 39 23.73 -7.64 9.56
N GLN A 40 23.72 -6.75 10.57
CA GLN A 40 22.59 -6.54 11.47
C GLN A 40 21.61 -5.46 11.01
N ARG A 41 21.85 -4.84 9.85
CA ARG A 41 20.99 -3.77 9.35
C ARG A 41 19.53 -4.24 9.23
N PRO A 42 18.55 -3.35 9.47
CA PRO A 42 17.14 -3.73 9.33
C PRO A 42 16.82 -4.24 7.93
N PRO A 43 15.88 -5.21 7.79
CA PRO A 43 15.44 -5.69 6.48
C PRO A 43 14.99 -4.55 5.58
N GLY A 44 15.37 -4.60 4.30
CA GLY A 44 15.03 -3.58 3.30
C GLY A 44 15.91 -2.32 3.34
N HIS A 45 16.75 -2.13 4.36
CA HIS A 45 17.72 -1.04 4.38
C HIS A 45 18.90 -1.35 3.45
N SER A 46 19.40 -0.31 2.77
CA SER A 46 20.65 -0.34 2.02
C SER A 46 21.80 0.15 2.90
N PHE A 47 23.03 -0.09 2.45
CA PHE A 47 24.21 0.50 3.07
C PHE A 47 25.19 0.95 2.00
N ALA A 48 25.99 1.96 2.33
CA ALA A 48 27.10 2.44 1.53
C ALA A 48 28.22 2.89 2.47
N PHE A 49 29.44 2.95 1.96
CA PHE A 49 30.54 3.62 2.64
C PHE A 49 30.81 4.95 1.93
N LEU A 50 30.55 6.06 2.60
CA LEU A 50 30.73 7.41 2.08
C LEU A 50 31.86 8.05 2.87
N ASP A 51 32.90 8.52 2.18
CA ASP A 51 34.11 9.10 2.80
C ASP A 51 34.75 8.20 3.89
N GLY A 52 34.62 6.88 3.74
CA GLY A 52 35.14 5.87 4.67
C GLY A 52 34.22 5.55 5.86
N GLU A 53 33.06 6.21 5.97
CA GLU A 53 32.08 5.96 7.03
C GLU A 53 30.91 5.11 6.53
N LEU A 54 30.46 4.16 7.37
CA LEU A 54 29.28 3.35 7.10
C LEU A 54 28.01 4.19 7.23
N VAL A 55 27.24 4.25 6.13
CA VAL A 55 25.90 4.85 6.09
C VAL A 55 24.88 3.78 5.79
N ILE A 56 23.97 3.51 6.73
CA ILE A 56 22.80 2.63 6.53
C ILE A 56 21.61 3.51 6.21
N SER A 57 21.01 3.32 5.03
CA SER A 57 19.87 4.11 4.56
C SER A 57 18.58 3.29 4.62
N ALA A 58 17.51 3.92 5.10
CA ALA A 58 16.17 3.35 4.99
C ALA A 58 15.79 3.21 3.51
N PRO A 59 14.94 2.23 3.15
CA PRO A 59 14.38 2.17 1.80
C PRO A 59 13.64 3.46 1.49
N GLU A 60 13.74 3.92 0.25
CA GLU A 60 12.93 5.04 -0.21
C GLU A 60 11.44 4.70 -0.03
N PRO A 61 10.63 5.62 0.52
CA PRO A 61 9.21 5.39 0.68
C PRO A 61 8.58 5.18 -0.70
N GLU A 62 7.67 4.21 -0.80
CA GLU A 62 6.94 3.95 -2.04
C GLU A 62 6.21 5.22 -2.49
N PRO A 63 6.28 5.59 -3.80
CA PRO A 63 5.61 6.77 -4.29
C PRO A 63 4.12 6.72 -3.99
N TYR A 64 3.56 7.80 -3.44
CA TYR A 64 2.15 7.87 -3.04
C TYR A 64 1.19 7.41 -4.14
N ALA A 65 1.47 7.75 -5.40
CA ALA A 65 0.65 7.33 -6.53
C ALA A 65 0.50 5.80 -6.66
N GLN A 66 1.55 5.03 -6.37
CA GLN A 66 1.51 3.57 -6.42
C GLN A 66 0.69 3.00 -5.25
N VAL A 67 0.93 3.52 -4.05
CA VAL A 67 0.17 3.15 -2.84
C VAL A 67 -1.32 3.46 -3.01
N ALA A 68 -1.64 4.65 -3.54
CA ALA A 68 -3.00 5.10 -3.77
C ALA A 68 -3.72 4.21 -4.79
N GLN A 69 -3.06 3.90 -5.92
CA GLN A 69 -3.62 3.04 -6.95
C GLN A 69 -3.94 1.65 -6.40
N ALA A 70 -2.98 1.01 -5.71
CA ALA A 70 -3.16 -0.31 -5.13
C ALA A 70 -4.30 -0.35 -4.10
N TYR A 71 -4.45 0.72 -3.30
CA TYR A 71 -5.56 0.84 -2.36
C TYR A 71 -6.92 1.00 -3.08
N LEU A 72 -7.01 1.90 -4.05
CA LEU A 72 -8.25 2.12 -4.82
C LEU A 72 -8.69 0.88 -5.60
N ASP A 73 -7.77 0.03 -6.06
CA ASP A 73 -8.11 -1.23 -6.70
C ASP A 73 -8.77 -2.23 -5.73
N ARG A 74 -8.31 -2.28 -4.47
CA ARG A 74 -8.98 -3.07 -3.41
C ARG A 74 -10.37 -2.53 -3.10
N VAL A 75 -10.51 -1.21 -3.04
CA VAL A 75 -11.79 -0.52 -2.83
C VAL A 75 -12.78 -0.89 -3.95
N ARG A 76 -12.34 -0.83 -5.22
CA ARG A 76 -13.16 -1.24 -6.38
C ARG A 76 -13.59 -2.70 -6.27
N SER A 77 -12.69 -3.60 -5.90
CA SER A 77 -13.01 -5.02 -5.74
C SER A 77 -14.09 -5.29 -4.69
N LYS A 78 -14.00 -4.65 -3.51
CA LYS A 78 -15.03 -4.77 -2.47
C LYS A 78 -16.34 -4.09 -2.87
N ARG A 79 -16.26 -2.91 -3.48
CA ARG A 79 -17.42 -2.19 -4.03
C ARG A 79 -18.21 -3.09 -4.98
N ASP A 80 -17.52 -3.79 -5.89
CA ASP A 80 -18.19 -4.67 -6.86
C ASP A 80 -18.96 -5.82 -6.18
N GLN A 81 -18.47 -6.34 -5.05
CA GLN A 81 -19.22 -7.32 -4.25
C GLN A 81 -20.52 -6.75 -3.68
N ILE A 82 -20.49 -5.50 -3.21
CA ILE A 82 -21.68 -4.80 -2.70
C ILE A 82 -22.66 -4.52 -3.84
N LEU A 83 -22.15 -4.04 -4.99
CA LEU A 83 -22.96 -3.76 -6.19
C LEU A 83 -23.68 -5.01 -6.70
N ASN A 84 -23.03 -6.18 -6.66
CA ASN A 84 -23.65 -7.45 -7.05
C ASN A 84 -24.81 -7.83 -6.10
N ARG A 85 -24.64 -7.63 -4.79
CA ARG A 85 -25.71 -7.88 -3.80
C ARG A 85 -26.89 -6.91 -3.97
N LEU A 86 -26.59 -5.62 -4.16
CA LEU A 86 -27.60 -4.59 -4.44
C LEU A 86 -28.41 -4.91 -5.70
N SER A 87 -27.77 -5.47 -6.72
CA SER A 87 -28.47 -5.86 -7.95
C SER A 87 -29.55 -6.92 -7.68
N GLY A 88 -29.25 -7.94 -6.87
CA GLY A 88 -30.23 -8.96 -6.48
C GLY A 88 -31.44 -8.38 -5.71
N ILE A 89 -31.18 -7.48 -4.76
CA ILE A 89 -32.25 -6.79 -4.02
C ILE A 89 -33.07 -5.90 -4.96
N GLY A 90 -32.41 -5.19 -5.87
CA GLY A 90 -33.07 -4.34 -6.86
C GLY A 90 -34.01 -5.14 -7.77
N PHE A 91 -33.59 -6.32 -8.22
CA PHE A 91 -34.45 -7.20 -9.03
C PHE A 91 -35.69 -7.66 -8.26
N ALA A 92 -35.52 -8.17 -7.02
CA ALA A 92 -36.65 -8.59 -6.20
C ALA A 92 -37.64 -7.44 -5.93
N ALA A 93 -37.13 -6.23 -5.64
CA ALA A 93 -37.97 -5.05 -5.43
C ALA A 93 -38.78 -4.65 -6.67
N VAL A 94 -38.24 -4.85 -7.88
CA VAL A 94 -38.99 -4.63 -9.12
C VAL A 94 -40.14 -5.63 -9.26
N GLU A 95 -39.90 -6.92 -8.98
CA GLU A 95 -40.92 -7.97 -9.05
C GLU A 95 -42.06 -7.72 -8.06
N GLU A 96 -41.75 -7.20 -6.87
CA GLU A 96 -42.71 -6.86 -5.82
C GLU A 96 -43.37 -5.48 -6.00
N ALA A 97 -43.00 -4.73 -7.04
CA ALA A 97 -43.39 -3.34 -7.26
C ALA A 97 -43.04 -2.39 -6.08
N ASP A 98 -42.01 -2.70 -5.31
CA ASP A 98 -41.47 -1.84 -4.24
C ASP A 98 -40.57 -0.74 -4.83
N GLN A 99 -41.22 0.32 -5.32
CA GLN A 99 -40.54 1.48 -5.89
C GLN A 99 -39.58 2.17 -4.90
N ARG A 100 -39.86 2.10 -3.60
CA ARG A 100 -39.02 2.73 -2.58
C ARG A 100 -37.68 2.02 -2.49
N THR A 101 -37.68 0.69 -2.47
CA THR A 101 -36.44 -0.09 -2.44
C THR A 101 -35.68 0.01 -3.77
N VAL A 102 -36.38 0.02 -4.92
CA VAL A 102 -35.74 0.26 -6.22
C VAL A 102 -34.99 1.59 -6.23
N GLN A 103 -35.63 2.68 -5.81
CA GLN A 103 -34.99 3.99 -5.78
C GLN A 103 -33.80 4.02 -4.81
N ALA A 104 -33.92 3.38 -3.65
CA ALA A 104 -32.82 3.30 -2.68
C ALA A 104 -31.62 2.54 -3.23
N VAL A 105 -31.84 1.43 -3.96
CA VAL A 105 -30.78 0.67 -4.63
C VAL A 105 -30.07 1.52 -5.67
N LEU A 106 -30.81 2.29 -6.47
CA LEU A 106 -30.21 3.17 -7.48
C LEU A 106 -29.32 4.26 -6.84
N VAL A 107 -29.80 4.90 -5.78
CA VAL A 107 -29.05 5.91 -5.04
C VAL A 107 -27.78 5.31 -4.42
N ALA A 108 -27.89 4.19 -3.72
CA ALA A 108 -26.75 3.52 -3.10
C ALA A 108 -25.72 3.05 -4.14
N ARG A 109 -26.19 2.49 -5.26
CA ARG A 109 -25.33 2.06 -6.38
C ARG A 109 -24.53 3.23 -6.95
N GLN A 110 -25.19 4.36 -7.22
CA GLN A 110 -24.51 5.52 -7.78
C GLN A 110 -23.47 6.07 -6.80
N ALA A 111 -23.85 6.24 -5.53
CA ALA A 111 -22.92 6.74 -4.52
C ALA A 111 -21.70 5.81 -4.31
N LEU A 112 -21.89 4.49 -4.42
CA LEU A 112 -20.78 3.53 -4.37
C LEU A 112 -19.86 3.63 -5.59
N LEU A 113 -20.39 3.86 -6.79
CA LEU A 113 -19.57 4.04 -7.99
C LEU A 113 -18.72 5.31 -7.90
N ASP A 114 -19.30 6.39 -7.37
CA ASP A 114 -18.67 7.70 -7.24
C ASP A 114 -17.66 7.77 -6.08
N ILE A 115 -17.58 6.74 -5.23
CA ILE A 115 -16.78 6.79 -4.00
C ILE A 115 -15.29 7.04 -4.27
N THR A 116 -14.75 6.54 -5.38
CA THR A 116 -13.35 6.74 -5.76
C THR A 116 -13.09 8.11 -6.41
N GLU A 117 -14.16 8.84 -6.73
CA GLU A 117 -14.14 10.17 -7.36
C GLU A 117 -14.60 11.26 -6.39
N ALA A 118 -14.90 10.91 -5.14
CA ALA A 118 -15.30 11.87 -4.12
C ALA A 118 -14.22 12.95 -3.94
N PRO A 119 -14.57 14.24 -3.78
CA PRO A 119 -13.60 15.33 -3.72
C PRO A 119 -12.49 15.12 -2.67
N ALA A 120 -12.83 14.57 -1.50
CA ALA A 120 -11.86 14.28 -0.44
C ALA A 120 -10.89 13.13 -0.81
N VAL A 121 -11.31 12.19 -1.65
CA VAL A 121 -10.48 11.09 -2.14
C VAL A 121 -9.50 11.62 -3.18
N LEU A 122 -9.97 12.46 -4.11
CA LEU A 122 -9.13 13.10 -5.12
C LEU A 122 -8.13 14.11 -4.52
N ALA A 123 -8.48 14.73 -3.40
CA ALA A 123 -7.64 15.71 -2.71
C ALA A 123 -6.61 15.08 -1.73
N ALA A 124 -6.68 13.77 -1.49
CA ALA A 124 -5.78 13.11 -0.54
C ALA A 124 -4.32 13.16 -1.02
N ALA A 125 -3.39 13.53 -0.12
CA ALA A 125 -1.97 13.68 -0.43
C ALA A 125 -1.10 12.52 0.10
N ASN A 126 -1.68 11.62 0.90
CA ASN A 126 -1.01 10.47 1.47
C ASN A 126 -1.99 9.31 1.73
N ALA A 127 -1.45 8.14 2.07
CA ALA A 127 -2.22 6.92 2.24
C ALA A 127 -3.27 7.00 3.36
N ASP A 128 -2.93 7.65 4.47
CA ASP A 128 -3.84 7.77 5.62
C ASP A 128 -5.03 8.70 5.31
N GLU A 129 -4.77 9.82 4.63
CA GLU A 129 -5.81 10.73 4.15
C GLU A 129 -6.74 10.03 3.16
N LEU A 130 -6.17 9.29 2.21
CA LEU A 130 -6.93 8.55 1.20
C LEU A 130 -7.85 7.52 1.85
N LYS A 131 -7.30 6.70 2.76
CA LYS A 131 -8.03 5.69 3.51
C LYS A 131 -9.15 6.31 4.32
N ARG A 132 -8.89 7.42 5.02
CA ARG A 132 -9.89 8.14 5.80
C ARG A 132 -10.99 8.71 4.90
N ALA A 133 -10.63 9.28 3.75
CA ALA A 133 -11.59 9.87 2.80
C ALA A 133 -12.55 8.81 2.23
N VAL A 134 -12.02 7.68 1.77
CA VAL A 134 -12.83 6.56 1.27
C VAL A 134 -13.75 6.03 2.36
N ASN A 135 -13.23 5.76 3.56
CA ASN A 135 -14.04 5.23 4.65
C ASN A 135 -15.12 6.23 5.11
N THR A 136 -14.81 7.54 5.11
CA THR A 136 -15.82 8.56 5.43
C THR A 136 -16.94 8.56 4.41
N ALA A 137 -16.61 8.53 3.11
CA ALA A 137 -17.61 8.46 2.04
C ALA A 137 -18.44 7.17 2.14
N TYR A 138 -17.80 6.03 2.42
CA TYR A 138 -18.50 4.75 2.61
C TYR A 138 -19.48 4.81 3.78
N GLN A 139 -19.06 5.30 4.94
CA GLN A 139 -19.93 5.42 6.12
C GLN A 139 -21.11 6.37 5.89
N GLN A 140 -20.92 7.43 5.09
CA GLN A 140 -22.03 8.31 4.69
C GLN A 140 -23.07 7.58 3.84
N ILE A 141 -22.63 6.71 2.90
CA ILE A 141 -23.54 5.87 2.10
C ILE A 141 -24.32 4.93 3.01
N VAL A 142 -23.65 4.24 3.93
CA VAL A 142 -24.28 3.32 4.88
C VAL A 142 -25.29 4.05 5.77
N ALA A 143 -24.94 5.23 6.28
CA ALA A 143 -25.82 6.02 7.15
C ALA A 143 -27.09 6.52 6.43
N GLN A 144 -27.03 6.72 5.12
CA GLN A 144 -28.18 7.13 4.30
C GLN A 144 -28.99 5.96 3.76
N ALA A 145 -28.47 4.73 3.85
CA ALA A 145 -29.15 3.55 3.34
C ALA A 145 -30.38 3.20 4.21
N PRO A 146 -31.53 2.86 3.60
CA PRO A 146 -32.68 2.38 4.36
C PRO A 146 -32.39 1.00 4.97
N ALA A 147 -33.13 0.65 6.02
CA ALA A 147 -32.95 -0.60 6.77
C ALA A 147 -32.90 -1.85 5.89
N ALA A 148 -33.69 -1.90 4.82
CA ALA A 148 -33.72 -3.00 3.85
C ALA A 148 -32.38 -3.26 3.15
N LEU A 149 -31.50 -2.25 3.06
CA LEU A 149 -30.21 -2.37 2.39
C LEU A 149 -29.03 -2.55 3.36
N LEU A 150 -29.22 -2.34 4.66
CA LEU A 150 -28.10 -2.37 5.63
C LEU A 150 -27.34 -3.70 5.61
N GLY A 151 -28.02 -4.82 5.34
CA GLY A 151 -27.40 -6.15 5.25
C GLY A 151 -26.42 -6.34 4.08
N VAL A 152 -26.42 -5.46 3.07
CA VAL A 152 -25.45 -5.57 1.96
C VAL A 152 -24.08 -4.99 2.30
N PHE A 153 -24.03 -4.06 3.26
CA PHE A 153 -22.85 -3.31 3.62
C PHE A 153 -22.04 -4.08 4.68
N PRO A 154 -20.85 -4.61 4.34
CA PRO A 154 -20.00 -5.23 5.36
C PRO A 154 -19.60 -4.18 6.42
N PRO A 155 -19.53 -4.59 7.70
CA PRO A 155 -19.04 -3.72 8.75
C PRO A 155 -17.55 -3.41 8.56
N GLY A 156 -17.13 -2.22 8.98
CA GLY A 156 -15.73 -1.79 8.93
C GLY A 156 -15.38 -0.98 7.69
N GLU A 157 -14.19 -1.25 7.14
CA GLU A 157 -13.56 -0.44 6.09
C GLU A 157 -13.82 -1.00 4.69
N LEU A 158 -14.00 -0.08 3.75
CA LEU A 158 -13.95 -0.37 2.32
C LEU A 158 -12.49 -0.51 1.87
#